data_AF-A0A8B8ZX45-F1
#
_entry.id   AF-A0A8B8ZX45-F1
#
_cell.length_a   1.000
_cell.length_b   1.000
_cell.length_c   1.000
_cell.angle_alpha   90.00
_cell.angle_beta   90.00
_cell.angle_gamma   90.00
#
_symmetry.space_group_name_H-M   'P 1'
#
loop_
_entity.id
_entity.type
_entity.pdbx_description
1 polymer ?
#
loop_
_entity_poly.entity_id
_entity_poly.type
_entity_poly.pdbx_seq_one_letter_code
_entity_poly.pdbx_strand_id
1 'polypeptide(L)'
;MQVDVGKRPVTGLRLYLEGRRSNSLAIHLQHLSSLPRIFELQDDPTNSSSHESHDRKYYEPLQWRHFSHICTAPVESSDFSIVTGDQLHVAHHGLKKVLFLRLHFSTVTNATLVKNPEWGGSPGLAQKSGLISTLISTHFTAAFQKQPPRPADVNINSAVYPGGPPVPIQTPKLLKLVDTTEMVRGPQDMPGYWVVSGAKLHVERGKISLHVRYSLLTVCLPDDEVFME
;
A
#
# COMPACT_ATOMS: atom_id res chain seq x y z
N MET A 1 -13.39 5.37 -8.41
CA MET A 1 -12.94 5.09 -9.78
C MET A 1 -12.22 3.75 -9.75
N GLN A 2 -12.41 2.92 -10.76
CA GLN A 2 -11.65 1.68 -10.90
C GLN A 2 -10.35 1.98 -11.63
N VAL A 3 -9.23 1.45 -11.13
CA VAL A 3 -7.94 1.47 -11.82
C VAL A 3 -7.65 0.04 -12.25
N ASP A 4 -7.29 -0.13 -13.51
CA ASP A 4 -6.91 -1.42 -14.09
C ASP A 4 -5.60 -1.21 -14.85
N VAL A 5 -4.59 -2.00 -14.52
CA VAL A 5 -3.27 -1.96 -15.17
C VAL A 5 -3.12 -3.03 -16.26
N GLY A 6 -4.19 -3.77 -16.53
CA GLY A 6 -4.24 -4.90 -17.45
C GLY A 6 -3.37 -6.06 -16.97
N LYS A 7 -2.78 -6.79 -17.93
CA LYS A 7 -1.86 -7.90 -17.65
C LYS A 7 -0.47 -7.42 -17.21
N ARG A 8 -0.41 -6.60 -16.16
CA ARG A 8 0.83 -6.05 -15.61
C ARG A 8 0.86 -6.29 -14.09
N PRO A 9 1.86 -7.01 -13.58
CA PRO A 9 1.98 -7.24 -12.15
C PRO A 9 2.13 -5.91 -11.39
N VAL A 10 1.26 -5.70 -10.40
CA VAL A 10 1.40 -4.60 -9.44
C VAL A 10 2.53 -4.95 -8.47
N THR A 11 3.42 -3.99 -8.26
CA THR A 11 4.59 -4.07 -7.36
C THR A 11 4.50 -3.06 -6.23
N GLY A 12 3.55 -2.12 -6.29
CA GLY A 12 3.33 -1.18 -5.21
C GLY A 12 1.96 -0.53 -5.23
N LEU A 13 1.57 -0.02 -4.06
CA LEU A 13 0.31 0.65 -3.83
C LEU A 13 0.54 1.90 -2.99
N ARG A 14 -0.24 2.95 -3.25
CA ARG A 14 -0.30 4.13 -2.37
C ARG A 14 -1.67 4.78 -2.38
N LEU A 15 -2.06 5.36 -1.24
CA LEU A 15 -3.21 6.25 -1.18
C LEU A 15 -2.81 7.65 -1.64
N TYR A 16 -3.76 8.35 -2.26
CA TYR A 16 -3.53 9.70 -2.77
C TYR A 16 -4.77 10.58 -2.60
N LEU A 17 -4.58 11.90 -2.49
CA LEU A 17 -5.66 12.87 -2.44
C LEU A 17 -5.71 13.67 -3.74
N GLU A 18 -6.67 13.34 -4.59
CA GLU A 18 -6.87 13.93 -5.91
C GLU A 18 -7.81 15.14 -5.90
N GLY A 19 -7.85 15.81 -7.05
CA GLY A 19 -8.69 16.96 -7.33
C GLY A 19 -8.07 18.29 -6.92
N ARG A 20 -8.63 19.39 -7.43
CA ARG A 20 -8.12 20.76 -7.20
C ARG A 20 -8.03 21.15 -5.72
N ARG A 21 -8.80 20.47 -4.86
CA ARG A 21 -8.84 20.71 -3.41
C ARG A 21 -8.21 19.58 -2.58
N SER A 22 -7.62 18.56 -3.23
CA SER A 22 -7.07 17.36 -2.58
C SER A 22 -8.05 16.74 -1.57
N ASN A 23 -9.29 16.53 -2.04
CA ASN A 23 -10.40 16.09 -1.20
C ASN A 23 -11.06 14.79 -1.67
N SER A 24 -10.56 14.21 -2.76
CA SER A 24 -10.98 12.89 -3.25
C SER A 24 -9.91 11.87 -2.89
N LEU A 25 -10.27 10.85 -2.12
CA LEU A 25 -9.35 9.75 -1.83
C LEU A 25 -9.30 8.81 -3.03
N ALA A 26 -8.09 8.53 -3.50
CA ALA A 26 -7.78 7.61 -4.57
C ALA A 26 -6.68 6.64 -4.11
N ILE A 27 -6.50 5.58 -4.89
CA ILE A 27 -5.43 4.61 -4.75
C ILE A 27 -4.70 4.54 -6.09
N HIS A 28 -3.37 4.50 -6.04
CA HIS A 28 -2.50 4.44 -7.20
C HIS A 28 -1.74 3.12 -7.19
N LEU A 29 -1.70 2.48 -8.35
CA LEU A 29 -0.99 1.24 -8.60
C LEU A 29 0.37 1.54 -9.23
N GLN A 30 1.44 1.06 -8.60
CA GLN A 30 2.73 0.92 -9.26
C GLN A 30 2.81 -0.49 -9.84
N HIS A 31 3.08 -0.58 -11.14
CA HIS A 31 3.12 -1.85 -11.86
C HIS A 31 4.35 -1.94 -12.74
N LEU A 32 4.71 -3.16 -13.16
CA LEU A 32 5.76 -3.35 -14.14
C LEU A 32 5.35 -2.76 -15.50
N SER A 33 6.31 -2.27 -16.28
CA SER A 33 6.06 -1.78 -17.63
C SER A 33 5.57 -2.88 -18.58
N SER A 34 5.99 -4.12 -18.34
CA SER A 34 5.60 -5.31 -19.08
C SER A 34 5.56 -6.55 -18.18
N LEU A 35 4.71 -7.53 -18.53
CA LEU A 35 4.75 -8.86 -17.93
C LEU A 35 6.00 -9.62 -18.40
N PRO A 36 6.81 -10.19 -17.49
CA PRO A 36 7.90 -11.08 -17.86
C PRO A 36 7.39 -12.28 -18.64
N ARG A 37 8.08 -12.68 -19.71
CA ARG A 37 7.67 -13.80 -20.59
C ARG A 37 7.61 -15.16 -19.89
N ILE A 38 8.22 -15.25 -18.72
CA ILE A 38 8.22 -16.44 -17.86
C ILE A 38 6.89 -16.65 -17.13
N PHE A 39 6.03 -15.62 -17.08
CA PHE A 39 4.75 -15.66 -16.42
C PHE A 39 3.63 -15.45 -17.42
N GLU A 40 2.52 -16.13 -17.19
CA GLU A 40 1.28 -15.93 -17.91
C GLU A 40 0.21 -15.46 -16.92
N LEU A 41 -0.61 -14.48 -17.35
CA LEU A 41 -1.70 -13.94 -16.53
C LEU A 41 -3.06 -14.28 -17.15
N GLN A 42 -3.89 -14.90 -16.33
CA GLN A 42 -5.29 -15.16 -16.60
C GLN A 42 -6.14 -14.34 -15.63
N ASP A 43 -7.13 -13.63 -16.16
CA ASP A 43 -8.02 -12.82 -15.33
C ASP A 43 -8.91 -13.73 -14.49
N ASP A 44 -9.05 -13.40 -13.21
CA ASP A 44 -9.86 -14.18 -12.30
C ASP A 44 -11.36 -13.96 -12.60
N PRO A 45 -12.14 -15.01 -12.94
CA PRO A 45 -13.58 -14.87 -13.20
C PRO A 45 -14.35 -14.35 -11.97
N THR A 46 -13.80 -14.54 -10.76
CA THR A 46 -14.39 -14.11 -9.49
C THR A 46 -14.14 -12.62 -9.19
N ASN A 47 -13.36 -11.91 -10.00
CA ASN A 47 -13.24 -10.44 -9.91
C ASN A 47 -14.60 -9.72 -10.00
N SER A 48 -15.59 -10.36 -10.62
CA SER A 48 -16.96 -9.84 -10.71
C SER A 48 -17.78 -10.08 -9.44
N SER A 49 -17.42 -11.09 -8.63
CA SER A 49 -18.06 -11.38 -7.35
C SER A 49 -17.42 -10.56 -6.25
N SER A 50 -18.15 -9.53 -5.79
CA SER A 50 -17.75 -8.70 -4.66
C SER A 50 -17.71 -9.56 -3.38
N HIS A 51 -16.54 -10.10 -3.03
CA HIS A 51 -16.26 -10.64 -1.70
C HIS A 51 -16.13 -9.49 -0.69
N GLU A 52 -17.20 -8.71 -0.55
CA GLU A 52 -17.28 -7.74 0.54
C GLU A 52 -17.55 -8.49 1.82
N SER A 53 -16.57 -8.49 2.72
CA SER A 53 -16.80 -8.93 4.08
C SER A 53 -17.78 -7.96 4.74
N HIS A 54 -19.07 -8.30 4.73
CA HIS A 54 -20.12 -7.55 5.43
C HIS A 54 -20.08 -7.73 6.96
N ASP A 55 -19.02 -8.36 7.46
CA ASP A 55 -18.79 -8.56 8.88
C ASP A 55 -18.43 -7.23 9.54
N ARG A 56 -19.35 -6.73 10.37
CA ARG A 56 -19.25 -5.45 11.06
C ARG A 56 -18.03 -5.36 11.99
N LYS A 57 -17.38 -6.48 12.34
CA LYS A 57 -16.16 -6.47 13.16
C LYS A 57 -15.00 -5.72 12.51
N TYR A 58 -14.99 -5.61 11.18
CA TYR A 58 -13.95 -4.91 10.42
C TYR A 58 -14.27 -3.41 10.19
N TYR A 59 -15.36 -2.88 10.74
CA TYR A 59 -15.75 -1.49 10.50
C TYR A 59 -15.20 -0.57 11.59
N GLU A 60 -14.14 0.15 11.25
CA GLU A 60 -13.50 1.10 12.15
C GLU A 60 -14.01 2.52 11.92
N PRO A 61 -14.31 3.29 12.98
CA PRO A 61 -14.79 4.66 12.85
C PRO A 61 -13.66 5.61 12.41
N LEU A 62 -14.01 6.61 11.59
CA LEU A 62 -13.08 7.63 11.10
C LEU A 62 -13.68 9.03 11.20
N GLN A 63 -12.85 10.00 11.59
CA GLN A 63 -13.23 11.40 11.69
C GLN A 63 -13.12 12.08 10.31
N TRP A 64 -13.93 11.63 9.33
CA TRP A 64 -13.98 12.17 7.97
C TRP A 64 -15.41 12.59 7.57
N ARG A 65 -15.54 13.68 6.81
CA ARG A 65 -16.85 14.25 6.43
C ARG A 65 -17.64 13.48 5.37
N HIS A 66 -16.98 12.57 4.63
CA HIS A 66 -17.50 11.92 3.43
C HIS A 66 -17.94 10.49 3.71
N PHE A 67 -17.36 9.82 4.69
CA PHE A 67 -17.69 8.50 5.18
C PHE A 67 -17.34 8.45 6.68
N SER A 68 -18.13 7.71 7.45
CA SER A 68 -17.98 7.66 8.91
C SER A 68 -17.17 6.45 9.39
N HIS A 69 -17.01 5.44 8.54
CA HIS A 69 -16.26 4.24 8.84
C HIS A 69 -15.42 3.79 7.64
N ILE A 70 -14.46 2.91 7.91
CA ILE A 70 -13.64 2.21 6.92
C ILE A 70 -13.70 0.71 7.21
N CYS A 71 -13.70 -0.10 6.16
CA CYS A 71 -13.55 -1.54 6.28
C CYS A 71 -12.06 -1.89 6.31
N THR A 72 -11.60 -2.52 7.38
CA THR A 72 -10.20 -2.97 7.58
C THR A 72 -10.00 -4.46 7.30
N ALA A 73 -10.99 -5.10 6.67
CA ALA A 73 -10.90 -6.49 6.27
C ALA A 73 -9.78 -6.71 5.23
N PRO A 74 -9.02 -7.80 5.32
CA PRO A 74 -8.05 -8.16 4.30
C PRO A 74 -8.73 -8.46 2.97
N VAL A 75 -8.22 -7.86 1.89
CA VAL A 75 -8.58 -8.18 0.51
C VAL A 75 -7.39 -8.91 -0.10
N GLU A 76 -7.45 -10.24 -0.08
CA GLU A 76 -6.41 -11.13 -0.58
C GLU A 76 -7.05 -12.30 -1.34
N SER A 77 -6.36 -12.81 -2.35
CA SER A 77 -6.79 -13.98 -3.11
C SER A 77 -5.92 -15.20 -2.77
N SER A 78 -6.20 -16.32 -3.44
CA SER A 78 -5.46 -17.57 -3.32
C SER A 78 -3.97 -17.37 -3.58
N ASP A 79 -3.20 -18.38 -3.19
CA ASP A 79 -1.82 -18.51 -3.63
C ASP A 79 -1.82 -18.52 -5.18
N PHE A 80 -0.83 -17.85 -5.80
CA PHE A 80 -0.71 -17.59 -7.25
C PHE A 80 -1.58 -16.47 -7.86
N SER A 81 -2.41 -15.78 -7.08
CA SER A 81 -3.15 -14.61 -7.58
C SER A 81 -2.43 -13.30 -7.25
N ILE A 82 -2.31 -12.42 -8.25
CA ILE A 82 -1.67 -11.10 -8.11
C ILE A 82 -2.68 -9.99 -8.38
N VAL A 83 -2.45 -8.83 -7.78
CA VAL A 83 -3.27 -7.65 -8.01
C VAL A 83 -2.93 -7.04 -9.37
N THR A 84 -3.96 -6.77 -10.17
CA THR A 84 -3.91 -6.12 -11.49
C THR A 84 -4.84 -4.92 -11.59
N GLY A 85 -5.65 -4.69 -10.56
CA GLY A 85 -6.50 -3.51 -10.48
C GLY A 85 -6.98 -3.24 -9.07
N ASP A 86 -7.60 -2.09 -8.89
CA ASP A 86 -8.17 -1.67 -7.62
C ASP A 86 -9.43 -0.83 -7.83
N GLN A 87 -10.16 -0.65 -6.73
CA GLN A 87 -11.26 0.27 -6.65
C GLN A 87 -11.50 0.66 -5.19
N LEU A 88 -11.62 1.97 -4.94
CA LEU A 88 -12.23 2.47 -3.72
C LEU A 88 -13.73 2.67 -3.95
N HIS A 89 -14.52 2.08 -3.08
CA HIS A 89 -15.98 2.14 -3.11
C HIS A 89 -16.52 2.58 -1.76
N VAL A 90 -17.61 3.32 -1.75
CA VAL A 90 -18.28 3.74 -0.51
C VAL A 90 -19.71 3.24 -0.52
N ALA A 91 -20.03 2.36 0.41
CA ALA A 91 -21.37 1.77 0.56
C ALA A 91 -22.05 2.19 1.86
N HIS A 92 -23.37 2.06 1.89
CA HIS A 92 -24.19 2.36 3.06
C HIS A 92 -24.54 1.06 3.80
N HIS A 93 -24.21 1.00 5.09
CA HIS A 93 -24.60 -0.08 5.99
C HIS A 93 -25.43 0.48 7.14
N GLY A 94 -26.75 0.48 6.98
CA GLY A 94 -27.67 1.20 7.88
C GLY A 94 -27.40 2.70 7.81
N LEU A 95 -27.10 3.32 8.96
CA LEU A 95 -26.75 4.74 9.07
C LEU A 95 -25.26 5.03 8.83
N LYS A 96 -24.44 3.99 8.63
CA LYS A 96 -22.99 4.13 8.44
C LYS A 96 -22.67 4.23 6.96
N LYS A 97 -21.85 5.21 6.60
CA LYS A 97 -21.23 5.31 5.27
C LYS A 97 -19.81 4.78 5.39
N VAL A 98 -19.53 3.65 4.75
CA VAL A 98 -18.32 2.86 4.97
C VAL A 98 -17.47 2.85 3.69
N LEU A 99 -16.18 3.16 3.81
CA LEU A 99 -15.20 3.05 2.73
C LEU A 99 -14.67 1.61 2.63
N PHE A 100 -14.68 1.05 1.43
CA PHE A 100 -14.17 -0.26 1.09
C PHE A 100 -13.04 -0.17 0.08
N LEU A 101 -12.06 -1.05 0.24
CA LEU A 101 -11.10 -1.39 -0.78
C LEU A 101 -11.59 -2.64 -1.52
N ARG A 102 -11.53 -2.62 -2.84
CA ARG A 102 -11.69 -3.80 -3.69
C ARG A 102 -10.44 -3.90 -4.56
N LEU A 103 -9.99 -5.13 -4.79
CA LEU A 103 -8.85 -5.44 -5.65
C LEU A 103 -9.31 -6.37 -6.75
N HIS A 104 -8.71 -6.21 -7.92
CA HIS A 104 -8.87 -7.12 -9.04
C HIS A 104 -7.62 -7.98 -9.12
N PHE A 105 -7.83 -9.27 -9.27
CA PHE A 105 -6.78 -10.28 -9.29
C PHE A 105 -6.66 -10.93 -10.67
N SER A 106 -5.44 -11.29 -11.04
CA SER A 106 -5.17 -12.20 -12.14
C SER A 106 -4.32 -13.34 -11.60
N THR A 107 -4.67 -14.57 -11.96
CA THR A 107 -3.90 -15.75 -11.60
C THR A 107 -2.65 -15.83 -12.47
N VAL A 108 -1.52 -16.08 -11.82
CA VAL A 108 -0.23 -16.32 -12.48
C VAL A 108 -0.07 -17.81 -12.71
N THR A 109 0.12 -18.20 -13.97
CA THR A 109 0.52 -19.57 -14.34
C THR A 109 2.02 -19.63 -14.59
N ASN A 110 2.59 -20.84 -14.53
CA ASN A 110 4.03 -21.12 -14.63
C ASN A 110 4.89 -20.46 -13.52
N ALA A 111 4.27 -20.16 -12.38
CA ALA A 111 4.95 -19.62 -11.21
C ALA A 111 4.65 -20.44 -9.96
N THR A 112 5.67 -20.62 -9.11
CA THR A 112 5.50 -21.10 -7.74
C THR A 112 5.77 -19.98 -6.73
N LEU A 113 5.15 -20.11 -5.57
CA LEU A 113 5.38 -19.22 -4.45
C LEU A 113 6.64 -19.68 -3.71
N VAL A 114 7.63 -18.81 -3.59
CA VAL A 114 8.90 -19.14 -2.93
C VAL A 114 8.74 -19.25 -1.42
N LYS A 115 7.81 -18.49 -0.83
CA LYS A 115 7.50 -18.49 0.61
C LYS A 115 6.15 -17.84 0.88
N ASN A 116 5.63 -18.05 2.09
CA ASN A 116 4.39 -17.44 2.56
C ASN A 116 4.35 -15.92 2.30
N PRO A 117 3.22 -15.37 1.81
CA PRO A 117 3.15 -13.94 1.50
C PRO A 117 3.28 -13.08 2.75
N GLU A 118 3.92 -11.92 2.59
CA GLU A 118 4.29 -11.04 3.69
C GLU A 118 3.44 -9.77 3.70
N TRP A 119 2.91 -9.41 4.86
CA TRP A 119 2.25 -8.13 5.06
C TRP A 119 3.26 -7.04 5.42
N GLY A 120 3.33 -6.00 4.60
CA GLY A 120 4.01 -4.74 4.90
C GLY A 120 3.00 -3.66 5.29
N GLY A 121 3.38 -2.77 6.21
CA GLY A 121 2.67 -1.52 6.50
C GLY A 121 3.57 -0.31 6.34
N SER A 122 3.03 0.89 6.50
CA SER A 122 3.80 2.14 6.40
C SER A 122 4.90 2.21 7.48
N PRO A 123 6.19 2.30 7.10
CA PRO A 123 7.29 2.26 8.06
C PRO A 123 7.31 3.46 9.01
N GLY A 124 6.73 4.61 8.62
CA GLY A 124 6.77 5.84 9.42
C GLY A 124 5.71 5.95 10.51
N LEU A 125 4.68 5.09 10.49
CA LEU A 125 3.51 5.21 11.36
C LEU A 125 3.62 4.30 12.61
N ALA A 126 4.20 3.12 12.42
CA ALA A 126 4.48 2.15 13.50
C ALA A 126 5.66 2.55 14.40
N GLN A 127 6.66 3.28 13.87
CA GLN A 127 7.96 3.57 14.53
C GLN A 127 7.93 4.58 15.69
N LYS A 128 6.76 5.07 16.12
CA LYS A 128 6.68 5.96 17.31
C LYS A 128 6.27 5.25 18.60
N SER A 129 6.25 3.93 18.60
CA SER A 129 6.02 3.11 19.80
C SER A 129 7.35 2.50 20.28
N GLY A 130 8.18 3.32 20.92
CA GLY A 130 9.51 2.91 21.37
C GLY A 130 10.20 3.96 22.26
N LEU A 131 9.45 4.57 23.18
CA LEU A 131 10.02 5.43 24.22
C LEU A 131 10.45 4.62 25.45
N ILE A 132 11.32 3.62 25.34
CA ILE A 132 12.09 3.16 26.53
C ILE A 132 13.40 2.48 26.11
N SER A 133 14.46 3.28 25.94
CA SER A 133 15.83 2.81 26.15
C SER A 133 16.66 4.00 26.62
N THR A 134 16.40 4.40 27.86
CA THR A 134 17.20 5.42 28.56
C THR A 134 17.49 4.91 29.95
N LEU A 135 18.37 3.91 30.09
CA LEU A 135 18.99 3.63 31.40
C LEU A 135 20.44 3.16 31.24
N ILE A 136 21.34 4.04 31.74
CA ILE A 136 22.65 3.77 32.38
C ILE A 136 23.80 3.51 31.36
N SER A 137 24.93 4.24 31.30
CA SER A 137 25.78 4.82 32.35
C SER A 137 26.80 5.84 31.82
N THR A 138 27.05 6.90 32.60
CA THR A 138 28.33 7.62 32.85
C THR A 138 29.18 8.18 31.70
N HIS A 139 29.22 9.52 31.55
CA HIS A 139 30.29 10.40 32.07
C HIS A 139 30.13 11.86 31.59
N PHE A 140 30.50 12.78 32.47
CA PHE A 140 30.48 14.25 32.38
C PHE A 140 31.29 14.82 31.20
N THR A 141 30.79 15.85 30.51
CA THR A 141 31.32 17.25 30.48
C THR A 141 30.71 18.11 29.36
N ALA A 142 30.65 19.40 29.65
CA ALA A 142 30.22 20.56 28.88
C ALA A 142 30.42 20.56 27.35
N ALA A 143 29.41 21.03 26.61
CA ALA A 143 29.47 22.26 25.79
C ALA A 143 28.24 22.33 24.87
N PHE A 144 27.67 23.52 24.74
CA PHE A 144 26.67 23.85 23.73
C PHE A 144 27.25 23.64 22.33
N GLN A 145 26.92 22.52 21.69
CA GLN A 145 27.11 22.36 20.25
C GLN A 145 25.74 22.20 19.57
N LYS A 146 25.38 23.22 18.79
CA LYS A 146 24.33 23.11 17.76
C LYS A 146 24.67 21.90 16.88
N GLN A 147 23.77 20.93 16.81
CA GLN A 147 23.85 19.89 15.79
C GLN A 147 23.86 20.55 14.40
N PRO A 148 24.72 20.12 13.46
CA PRO A 148 24.62 20.57 12.08
C PRO A 148 23.30 20.05 11.50
N PRO A 149 22.55 20.86 10.72
CA PRO A 149 21.38 20.37 10.03
C PRO A 149 21.80 19.26 9.06
N ARG A 150 21.15 18.09 9.17
CA ARG A 150 21.27 17.02 8.16
C ARG A 150 20.86 17.61 6.80
N PRO A 151 21.60 17.32 5.72
CA PRO A 151 21.19 17.77 4.39
C PRO A 151 19.80 17.19 4.09
N ALA A 152 18.87 18.06 3.70
CA ALA A 152 17.56 17.65 3.24
C ALA A 152 17.75 16.75 2.01
N ASP A 153 16.97 15.67 1.92
CA ASP A 153 16.93 14.82 0.73
C ASP A 153 16.68 15.70 -0.50
N VAL A 154 17.69 15.76 -1.37
CA VAL A 154 17.64 16.52 -2.60
C VAL A 154 16.78 15.74 -3.56
N ASN A 155 15.49 16.05 -3.57
CA ASN A 155 14.57 15.57 -4.59
C ASN A 155 14.91 16.30 -5.90
N ILE A 156 15.68 15.64 -6.78
CA ILE A 156 16.02 16.13 -8.11
C ILE A 156 14.79 15.97 -9.01
N ASN A 157 13.85 16.91 -8.92
CA ASN A 157 12.83 17.14 -9.92
C ASN A 157 13.16 18.45 -10.64
N SER A 158 13.32 18.41 -11.97
CA SER A 158 13.67 19.54 -12.85
C SER A 158 12.58 20.63 -12.96
N ALA A 159 11.84 20.90 -11.89
CA ALA A 159 10.82 21.94 -11.87
C ALA A 159 11.48 23.31 -11.61
N VAL A 160 11.68 24.10 -12.66
CA VAL A 160 12.05 25.52 -12.55
C VAL A 160 10.81 26.33 -12.17
N TYR A 161 10.79 26.89 -10.96
CA TYR A 161 9.74 27.83 -10.51
C TYR A 161 10.25 29.28 -10.60
N PRO A 162 9.77 30.10 -11.54
CA PRO A 162 10.24 31.48 -11.69
C PRO A 162 9.83 32.43 -10.54
N GLY A 163 8.97 31.99 -9.61
CA GLY A 163 8.43 32.79 -8.51
C GLY A 163 8.80 32.32 -7.09
N GLY A 164 9.79 31.41 -6.95
CA GLY A 164 10.10 30.74 -5.68
C GLY A 164 9.11 29.62 -5.33
N PRO A 165 9.46 28.73 -4.37
CA PRO A 165 8.58 27.64 -3.98
C PRO A 165 7.27 28.21 -3.42
N PRO A 166 6.09 27.76 -3.91
CA PRO A 166 4.83 28.26 -3.40
C PRO A 166 4.74 28.04 -1.89
N VAL A 167 4.49 29.12 -1.15
CA VAL A 167 4.22 29.06 0.30
C VAL A 167 3.04 28.10 0.51
N PRO A 168 3.12 27.09 1.40
CA PRO A 168 2.04 26.14 1.55
C PRO A 168 0.78 26.85 2.04
N ILE A 169 -0.17 27.09 1.14
CA ILE A 169 -1.51 27.56 1.45
C ILE A 169 -2.15 26.42 2.23
N GLN A 170 -2.14 26.50 3.56
CA GLN A 170 -2.76 25.58 4.54
C GLN A 170 -2.90 24.15 4.02
N THR A 171 -1.95 23.26 4.36
CA THR A 171 -2.06 21.84 4.02
C THR A 171 -3.50 21.37 4.20
N PRO A 172 -4.19 20.92 3.12
CA PRO A 172 -5.58 20.50 3.19
C PRO A 172 -5.77 19.63 4.42
N LYS A 173 -6.77 19.93 5.26
CA LYS A 173 -7.01 19.23 6.55
C LYS A 173 -7.01 17.69 6.39
N LEU A 174 -7.31 17.21 5.18
CA LEU A 174 -7.38 15.81 4.80
C LEU A 174 -6.00 15.14 4.59
N LEU A 175 -4.94 15.87 4.19
CA LEU A 175 -3.58 15.31 4.09
C LEU A 175 -3.05 14.84 5.46
N LYS A 176 -3.57 15.42 6.55
CA LYS A 176 -3.24 14.98 7.91
C LYS A 176 -3.94 13.68 8.30
N LEU A 177 -4.96 13.26 7.54
CA LEU A 177 -5.81 12.10 7.81
C LEU A 177 -5.50 10.92 6.88
N VAL A 178 -4.61 11.07 5.90
CA VAL A 178 -4.21 9.99 4.97
C VAL A 178 -2.71 9.85 5.02
N ASP A 179 -2.25 8.62 5.18
CA ASP A 179 -0.89 8.24 4.89
C ASP A 179 -0.74 8.00 3.40
N THR A 180 0.08 8.84 2.75
CA THR A 180 0.35 8.79 1.31
C THR A 180 1.68 8.09 1.02
N THR A 181 2.28 7.44 2.03
CA THR A 181 3.51 6.66 1.88
C THR A 181 3.31 5.57 0.85
N GLU A 182 4.21 5.52 -0.12
CA GLU A 182 4.19 4.53 -1.18
C GLU A 182 4.81 3.23 -0.69
N MET A 183 4.05 2.14 -0.80
CA MET A 183 4.48 0.80 -0.45
C MET A 183 4.87 0.08 -1.72
N VAL A 184 6.17 -0.20 -1.89
CA VAL A 184 6.70 -0.84 -3.09
C VAL A 184 7.59 -1.99 -2.70
N ARG A 185 7.40 -3.12 -3.38
CA ARG A 185 8.37 -4.20 -3.45
C ARG A 185 8.26 -4.87 -4.81
N GLY A 186 9.36 -4.91 -5.55
CA GLY A 186 9.39 -5.40 -6.91
C GLY A 186 10.59 -6.31 -7.19
N PRO A 187 10.84 -6.63 -8.48
CA PRO A 187 11.94 -7.50 -8.91
C PRO A 187 13.34 -7.04 -8.49
N GLN A 188 13.50 -5.74 -8.26
CA GLN A 188 14.74 -5.14 -7.79
C GLN A 188 15.04 -5.42 -6.30
N ASP A 189 14.04 -5.86 -5.53
CA ASP A 189 14.16 -6.13 -4.11
C ASP A 189 14.54 -7.60 -3.87
N MET A 190 15.58 -7.85 -3.09
CA MET A 190 15.99 -9.22 -2.78
C MET A 190 14.87 -9.97 -2.02
N PRO A 191 14.66 -11.28 -2.30
CA PRO A 191 15.46 -12.15 -3.16
C PRO A 191 14.98 -12.24 -4.63
N GLY A 192 14.08 -11.39 -5.11
CA GLY A 192 13.64 -11.45 -6.51
C GLY A 192 12.23 -10.90 -6.78
N TYR A 193 11.41 -11.67 -7.48
CA TYR A 193 10.15 -11.22 -8.08
C TYR A 193 9.01 -11.03 -7.09
N TRP A 194 9.06 -9.92 -6.36
CA TRP A 194 7.96 -9.51 -5.48
C TRP A 194 6.83 -8.86 -6.28
N VAL A 195 5.62 -9.25 -5.92
CA VAL A 195 4.37 -8.74 -6.50
C VAL A 195 3.34 -8.58 -5.42
N VAL A 196 2.40 -7.67 -5.62
CA VAL A 196 1.28 -7.45 -4.71
C VAL A 196 0.25 -8.56 -4.91
N SER A 197 -0.10 -9.25 -3.83
CA SER A 197 -1.10 -10.34 -3.80
C SER A 197 -2.31 -10.04 -2.93
N GLY A 198 -2.35 -8.85 -2.31
CA GLY A 198 -3.47 -8.38 -1.53
C GLY A 198 -3.17 -7.05 -0.85
N ALA A 199 -4.18 -6.45 -0.26
CA ALA A 199 -4.04 -5.25 0.55
C ALA A 199 -5.23 -5.08 1.49
N LYS A 200 -5.07 -4.20 2.48
CA LYS A 200 -6.15 -3.77 3.36
C LYS A 200 -5.96 -2.33 3.80
N LEU A 201 -7.09 -1.67 4.05
CA LEU A 201 -7.10 -0.37 4.69
C LEU A 201 -6.88 -0.55 6.19
N HIS A 202 -6.23 0.42 6.82
CA HIS A 202 -5.96 0.40 8.24
C HIS A 202 -6.07 1.80 8.83
N VAL A 203 -6.60 1.94 10.05
CA VAL A 203 -6.65 3.22 10.76
C VAL A 203 -5.56 3.24 11.82
N GLU A 204 -4.51 4.00 11.58
CA GLU A 204 -3.42 4.12 12.53
C GLU A 204 -3.29 5.58 12.99
N ARG A 205 -3.44 5.80 14.30
CA ARG A 205 -3.38 7.13 14.94
C ARG A 205 -4.35 8.14 14.29
N GLY A 206 -5.52 7.69 13.85
CA GLY A 206 -6.54 8.51 13.19
C GLY A 206 -6.25 8.84 11.71
N LYS A 207 -5.22 8.23 11.12
CA LYS A 207 -4.94 8.30 9.69
C LYS A 207 -5.34 7.02 8.97
N ILE A 208 -5.86 7.17 7.76
CA ILE A 208 -6.06 6.09 6.82
C ILE A 208 -4.71 5.71 6.24
N SER A 209 -4.32 4.45 6.39
CA SER A 209 -3.08 3.88 5.87
C SER A 209 -3.40 2.60 5.11
N LEU A 210 -2.41 2.13 4.34
CA LEU A 210 -2.51 0.90 3.58
C LEU A 210 -1.53 -0.13 4.16
N HIS A 211 -1.98 -1.37 4.26
CA HIS A 211 -1.11 -2.52 4.44
C HIS A 211 -1.19 -3.36 3.17
N VAL A 212 -0.03 -3.77 2.65
CA VAL A 212 0.10 -4.47 1.37
C VAL A 212 0.66 -5.86 1.62
N ARG A 213 0.04 -6.87 1.03
CA ARG A 213 0.50 -8.25 1.03
C ARG A 213 1.35 -8.49 -0.21
N TYR A 214 2.55 -9.01 -0.02
CA TYR A 214 3.50 -9.30 -1.09
C TYR A 214 3.74 -10.80 -1.19
N SER A 215 3.63 -11.33 -2.41
CA SER A 215 4.04 -12.68 -2.76
C SER A 215 5.36 -12.64 -3.51
N LEU A 216 6.23 -13.61 -3.25
CA LEU A 216 7.49 -13.77 -3.96
C LEU A 216 7.34 -14.93 -4.94
N LEU A 217 7.43 -14.62 -6.24
CA LEU A 217 7.24 -15.58 -7.32
C LEU A 217 8.58 -16.06 -7.88
N THR A 218 8.64 -17.35 -8.22
CA THR A 218 9.68 -17.95 -9.06
C THR A 218 9.03 -18.77 -10.17
N VAL A 219 9.78 -19.10 -11.22
CA VAL A 219 9.29 -19.93 -12.33
C VAL A 219 9.16 -21.37 -11.86
N CYS A 220 8.10 -22.08 -12.26
CA CYS A 220 8.03 -23.54 -12.13
C CYS A 220 9.09 -24.17 -13.04
N LEU A 221 10.05 -24.91 -12.49
CA LEU A 221 10.94 -25.71 -13.31
C LEU A 221 10.24 -27.04 -13.64
N PRO A 222 10.45 -27.62 -14.83
CA PRO A 222 9.80 -28.88 -15.23
C PRO A 222 10.11 -30.08 -14.32
N ASP A 223 11.15 -30.00 -13.48
CA ASP A 223 11.49 -31.05 -12.51
C ASP A 223 10.71 -30.94 -11.18
N ASP A 224 9.92 -29.88 -10.96
CA ASP A 224 9.13 -29.67 -9.74
C ASP A 224 7.79 -30.45 -9.72
N GLU A 225 7.42 -31.12 -10.82
CA GLU A 225 6.20 -31.93 -10.93
C GLU A 225 6.28 -33.28 -10.17
N VAL A 226 7.45 -33.64 -9.61
CA VAL A 226 7.69 -34.98 -9.02
C VAL A 226 7.26 -35.10 -7.55
N PHE A 227 6.88 -34.02 -6.87
CA PHE A 227 6.62 -34.03 -5.41
C PHE A 227 5.17 -33.77 -4.98
N MET A 228 4.20 -33.89 -5.88
CA MET A 228 2.78 -33.85 -5.51
C MET A 228 2.04 -35.13 -5.96
N GLU A 229 2.31 -36.23 -5.27
CA GLU A 229 1.37 -37.35 -5.08
C GLU A 229 1.01 -37.47 -3.59
#